data_AF-A0A2H3DVD1-F1
#
_entry.id   AF-A0A2H3DVD1-F1
#
_cell.length_a   1.000
_cell.length_b   1.000
_cell.length_c   1.000
_cell.angle_alpha   90.00
_cell.angle_beta   90.00
_cell.angle_gamma   90.00
#
_symmetry.space_group_name_H-M   'P 1'
#
loop_
_entity.id
_entity.type
_entity.pdbx_description
1 polymer ?
#
loop_
_entity_poly.entity_id
_entity_poly.type
_entity_poly.pdbx_seq_one_letter_code
_entity_poly.pdbx_strand_id
1 'polypeptide(L)'
;AESLTKKRQNHIEIQEKWIRRAALLYKVEQEKQGTGEKKGLRTVCKEMVERCWQEDQERITVDKQTVFVQSQAQSNAKRNEALNAEESKSLISYAVNIAQRGFPLTPHRLAELANEI
;
A
#
# COMPACT_ATOMS: atom_id res chain seq x y z
N ALA A 1 11.91 32.93 -13.11
CA ALA A 1 10.59 32.46 -12.63
C ALA A 1 10.33 31.08 -13.22
N GLU A 2 10.13 30.06 -12.40
CA GLU A 2 9.79 28.72 -12.89
C GLU A 2 8.40 28.71 -13.52
N SER A 3 8.24 27.95 -14.61
CA SER A 3 6.93 27.76 -15.25
C SER A 3 5.95 27.10 -14.28
N LEU A 4 4.66 27.41 -14.43
CA LEU A 4 3.59 26.80 -13.62
C LEU A 4 3.63 25.26 -13.62
N THR A 5 4.07 24.68 -14.75
CA THR A 5 4.25 23.24 -14.91
C THR A 5 5.34 22.68 -14.00
N LYS A 6 6.51 23.33 -13.91
CA LYS A 6 7.61 22.89 -13.05
C LYS A 6 7.24 22.96 -11.56
N LYS A 7 6.56 24.04 -11.16
CA LYS A 7 6.06 24.18 -9.78
C LYS A 7 5.08 23.06 -9.42
N ARG A 8 4.19 22.70 -10.33
CA ARG A 8 3.25 21.58 -10.14
C ARG A 8 3.97 20.24 -10.02
N GLN A 9 4.98 19.99 -10.86
CA GLN A 9 5.79 18.78 -10.79
C GLN A 9 6.51 18.67 -9.45
N ASN A 10 7.19 19.73 -9.00
CA ASN A 10 7.86 19.76 -7.71
C ASN A 10 6.88 19.47 -6.56
N HIS A 11 5.68 20.05 -6.59
CA HIS A 11 4.67 19.79 -5.56
C HIS A 11 4.22 18.32 -5.53
N ILE A 12 3.99 17.71 -6.70
CA ILE A 12 3.63 16.28 -6.81
C ILE A 12 4.76 15.40 -6.26
N GLU A 13 6.01 15.68 -6.62
CA GLU A 13 7.18 14.92 -6.16
C GLU A 13 7.34 15.00 -4.64
N ILE A 14 7.17 16.19 -4.06
CA ILE A 14 7.21 16.39 -2.61
C ILE A 14 6.05 15.62 -1.96
N GLN A 15 4.83 15.74 -2.50
CA GLN A 15 3.68 15.01 -1.96
C GLN A 15 3.91 13.49 -2.00
N GLU A 16 4.39 12.94 -3.11
CA GLU A 16 4.71 11.51 -3.22
C GLU A 16 5.79 11.06 -2.25
N LYS A 17 6.87 11.83 -2.10
CA LYS A 17 7.94 11.58 -1.13
C LYS A 17 7.38 11.40 0.27
N TRP A 18 6.49 12.30 0.71
CA TRP A 18 5.92 12.28 2.05
C TRP A 18 4.87 11.19 2.26
N ILE A 19 4.04 10.89 1.25
CA ILE A 19 3.11 9.75 1.33
C ILE A 19 3.90 8.44 1.46
N ARG A 20 4.98 8.26 0.69
CA ARG A 20 5.86 7.08 0.80
C ARG A 20 6.48 6.96 2.20
N ARG A 21 7.00 8.05 2.75
CA ARG A 21 7.55 8.09 4.12
C ARG A 21 6.48 7.77 5.16
N ALA A 22 5.27 8.29 5.01
CA ALA A 22 4.13 8.01 5.88
C ALA A 22 3.76 6.51 5.86
N ALA A 23 3.71 5.90 4.67
CA ALA A 23 3.39 4.48 4.51
C ALA A 23 4.45 3.58 5.17
N LEU A 24 5.73 3.91 5.02
CA LEU A 24 6.82 3.19 5.66
C LEU A 24 6.78 3.32 7.18
N LEU A 25 6.60 4.54 7.71
CA LEU A 25 6.50 4.75 9.15
C LEU A 25 5.32 4.00 9.75
N TYR A 26 4.15 4.07 9.10
CA TYR A 26 2.98 3.33 9.53
C TYR A 26 3.23 1.82 9.57
N LYS A 27 3.89 1.27 8.55
CA LYS A 27 4.26 -0.15 8.51
C LYS A 27 5.16 -0.53 9.68
N VAL A 28 6.23 0.24 9.93
CA VAL A 28 7.13 0.00 11.07
C VAL A 28 6.37 0.04 12.40
N GLU A 29 5.48 1.02 12.59
CA GLU A 29 4.64 1.11 13.78
C GLU A 29 3.70 -0.09 13.96
N GLN A 30 3.17 -0.65 12.87
CA GLN A 30 2.33 -1.85 12.93
C GLN A 30 3.13 -3.12 13.23
N GLU A 31 4.37 -3.21 12.71
CA GLU A 31 5.29 -4.33 12.93
C GLU A 31 5.92 -4.34 14.33
N LYS A 32 5.86 -3.24 15.09
CA LYS A 32 6.35 -3.20 16.48
C LYS A 32 5.66 -4.28 17.32
N GLN A 33 6.47 -5.20 17.85
CA GLN A 33 6.07 -6.18 18.84
C GLN A 33 6.39 -5.63 20.23
N GLY A 34 5.37 -5.20 20.97
CA GLY A 34 5.52 -4.66 22.33
C GLY A 34 4.19 -4.13 22.88
N THR A 35 4.15 -3.88 24.18
CA THR A 35 3.01 -3.30 24.93
C THR A 35 2.89 -1.77 24.78
N GLY A 36 3.78 -1.13 24.04
CA GLY A 36 3.69 0.30 23.73
C GLY A 36 2.52 0.61 22.79
N GLU A 37 1.87 1.77 22.99
CA GLU A 37 0.79 2.21 22.12
C GLU A 37 1.27 2.40 20.68
N LYS A 38 0.68 1.64 19.75
CA LYS A 38 0.97 1.78 18.32
C LYS A 38 0.38 3.08 17.80
N LYS A 39 1.16 3.83 17.02
CA LYS A 39 0.64 5.03 16.37
C LYS A 39 -0.41 4.66 15.33
N GLY A 40 -1.60 5.23 15.47
CA GLY A 40 -2.65 5.14 14.46
C GLY A 40 -2.29 5.91 13.19
N LEU A 41 -2.88 5.49 12.07
CA LEU A 41 -2.70 6.09 10.75
C LEU A 41 -2.93 7.62 10.74
N ARG A 42 -3.90 8.10 11.52
CA ARG A 42 -4.20 9.54 11.65
C ARG A 42 -3.04 10.32 12.27
N THR A 43 -2.42 9.74 13.30
CA THR A 43 -1.28 10.32 14.01
C THR A 43 -0.07 10.37 13.10
N VAL A 44 0.20 9.28 12.37
CA VAL A 44 1.27 9.21 11.37
C VAL A 44 1.08 10.28 10.29
N CYS A 45 -0.13 10.46 9.75
CA CYS A 45 -0.37 11.48 8.72
C CYS A 45 -0.10 12.91 9.24
N LYS A 46 -0.56 13.23 10.46
CA LYS A 46 -0.30 14.54 11.09
C LYS A 46 1.20 14.80 11.28
N GLU A 47 1.91 13.81 11.82
CA GLU A 47 3.36 13.88 12.03
C GLU A 47 4.11 14.11 10.72
N MET A 48 3.68 13.49 9.61
CA MET A 48 4.32 13.70 8.31
C MET A 48 4.02 15.06 7.69
N VAL A 49 2.82 15.62 7.90
CA VAL A 49 2.50 16.99 7.47
C VAL A 49 3.36 17.99 8.23
N GLU A 50 3.52 17.83 9.54
CA GLU A 50 4.38 18.68 10.37
C GLU A 50 5.85 18.58 9.94
N ARG A 51 6.36 17.37 9.69
CA ARG A 51 7.73 17.17 9.19
C ARG A 51 7.95 17.75 7.80
N CYS A 52 6.96 17.66 6.90
CA CYS A 52 7.05 18.30 5.58
C CYS A 52 7.20 19.82 5.70
N TRP A 53 6.46 20.43 6.63
CA TRP A 53 6.59 21.86 6.88
C TRP A 53 7.96 22.24 7.44
N GLN A 54 8.53 21.39 8.30
CA GLN A 54 9.86 21.62 8.89
C GLN A 54 11.01 21.42 7.89
N GLU A 55 10.96 20.35 7.10
CA GLU A 55 12.05 19.95 6.19
C GLU A 55 11.97 20.65 4.83
N ASP A 56 10.80 20.63 4.18
CA ASP A 56 10.63 21.07 2.80
C ASP A 56 9.90 22.42 2.69
N GLN A 57 9.41 22.98 3.82
CA GLN A 57 8.64 24.24 3.90
C GLN A 57 7.40 24.29 2.98
N GLU A 58 6.87 23.12 2.63
CA GLU A 58 5.72 22.98 1.74
C GLU A 58 4.49 22.51 2.50
N ARG A 59 3.32 23.05 2.13
CA ARG A 59 2.04 22.63 2.70
C ARG A 59 1.45 21.53 1.84
N ILE A 60 1.61 20.29 2.30
CA ILE A 60 1.01 19.12 1.65
C ILE A 60 -0.17 18.58 2.45
N THR A 61 -1.03 17.83 1.76
CA THR A 61 -2.03 16.99 2.40
C THR A 61 -1.64 15.53 2.24
N VAL A 62 -1.50 14.84 3.37
CA VAL A 62 -1.27 13.39 3.41
C VAL A 62 -2.59 12.71 3.76
N ASP A 63 -3.22 12.11 2.76
CA ASP A 63 -4.49 11.40 2.96
C ASP A 63 -4.27 9.99 3.54
N LYS A 64 -5.16 9.63 4.46
CA LYS A 64 -5.13 8.36 5.20
C LYS A 64 -5.31 7.17 4.28
N GLN A 65 -6.29 7.24 3.37
CA GLN A 65 -6.60 6.14 2.47
C GLN A 65 -5.39 5.85 1.58
N THR A 66 -4.77 6.90 1.04
CA THR A 66 -3.59 6.78 0.19
C THR A 66 -2.41 6.14 0.92
N VAL A 67 -2.14 6.57 2.17
CA VAL A 67 -1.07 5.97 2.99
C VAL A 67 -1.35 4.49 3.29
N PHE A 68 -2.59 4.15 3.62
CA PHE A 68 -2.97 2.77 3.90
C PHE A 68 -2.80 1.87 2.67
N VAL A 69 -3.34 2.27 1.51
CA VAL A 69 -3.21 1.52 0.25
C VAL A 69 -1.75 1.33 -0.13
N GLN A 70 -0.93 2.39 -0.01
CA GLN A 70 0.48 2.30 -0.33
C GLN A 70 1.26 1.37 0.62
N SER A 71 0.91 1.38 1.92
CA SER A 71 1.52 0.46 2.89
C SER A 71 1.19 -1.01 2.60
N GLN A 72 -0.03 -1.28 2.12
CA GLN A 72 -0.45 -2.62 1.69
C GLN A 72 0.27 -3.04 0.41
N ALA A 73 0.35 -2.15 -0.58
CA ALA A 73 1.08 -2.42 -1.82
C ALA A 73 2.55 -2.77 -1.55
N GLN A 74 3.21 -2.05 -0.64
CA GLN A 74 4.58 -2.37 -0.22
C GLN A 74 4.68 -3.71 0.51
N SER A 75 3.71 -4.06 1.34
CA SER A 75 3.66 -5.37 2.02
C SER A 75 3.42 -6.52 1.05
N ASN A 76 2.52 -6.33 0.08
CA ASN A 76 2.26 -7.30 -0.97
C ASN A 76 3.47 -7.47 -1.90
N ALA A 77 4.15 -6.38 -2.27
CA ALA A 77 5.38 -6.44 -3.05
C ALA A 77 6.49 -7.20 -2.30
N LYS A 78 6.60 -7.04 -0.97
CA LYS A 78 7.55 -7.80 -0.14
C LYS A 78 7.14 -9.27 0.04
N ARG A 79 5.84 -9.57 -0.01
CA ARG A 79 5.27 -10.92 0.04
C ARG A 79 5.17 -11.61 -1.31
N ASN A 80 5.60 -10.97 -2.41
CA ASN A 80 5.71 -11.62 -3.71
C ASN A 80 6.84 -12.66 -3.68
N GLU A 81 6.64 -13.75 -2.94
CA GLU A 81 6.88 -15.07 -3.49
C GLU A 81 5.97 -15.13 -4.73
N ALA A 82 6.54 -14.77 -5.88
CA ALA A 82 5.80 -14.84 -7.12
C ALA A 82 5.31 -16.27 -7.27
N LEU A 83 4.00 -16.46 -7.44
CA LEU A 83 3.42 -17.76 -7.73
C LEU A 83 4.26 -18.40 -8.83
N ASN A 84 4.75 -19.61 -8.58
CA ASN A 84 5.50 -20.32 -9.59
C ASN A 84 4.57 -20.61 -10.79
N ALA A 85 5.15 -20.98 -11.93
CA ALA A 85 4.37 -21.18 -13.16
C ALA A 85 3.28 -22.27 -13.01
N GLU A 86 3.50 -23.26 -12.14
CA GLU A 86 2.55 -24.35 -11.87
C GLU A 86 1.42 -23.90 -10.95
N GLU A 87 1.74 -23.19 -9.87
CA GLU A 87 0.77 -22.61 -8.92
C GLU A 87 -0.17 -21.65 -9.67
N SER A 88 0.41 -20.79 -10.51
CA SER A 88 -0.33 -19.86 -11.36
C SER A 88 -1.28 -20.59 -12.31
N LYS A 89 -0.81 -21.68 -12.95
CA LYS A 89 -1.62 -22.47 -13.88
C LYS A 89 -2.76 -23.18 -13.17
N SER A 90 -2.53 -23.71 -11.97
CA SER A 90 -3.54 -24.36 -11.14
C SER A 90 -4.64 -23.39 -10.72
N LEU A 91 -4.28 -22.19 -10.25
CA LEU A 91 -5.24 -21.13 -9.90
C LEU A 91 -6.08 -20.68 -11.10
N ILE A 92 -5.44 -20.47 -12.26
CA ILE A 92 -6.14 -20.08 -13.50
C ILE A 92 -7.12 -21.18 -13.95
N SER A 93 -6.66 -22.43 -13.97
CA SER A 93 -7.49 -23.58 -14.36
C SER A 93 -8.73 -23.71 -13.49
N TYR A 94 -8.57 -23.58 -12.17
CA TYR A 94 -9.68 -23.61 -11.24
C TYR A 94 -10.65 -22.44 -11.44
N ALA A 95 -10.13 -21.22 -11.61
CA ALA A 95 -10.96 -20.03 -11.85
C ALA A 95 -11.82 -20.20 -13.13
N VAL A 96 -11.23 -20.73 -14.20
CA VAL A 96 -11.95 -21.05 -15.45
C VAL A 96 -13.01 -22.12 -15.21
N ASN A 97 -12.70 -23.18 -14.45
CA ASN A 97 -13.65 -24.25 -14.15
C ASN A 97 -14.86 -23.75 -13.34
N ILE A 98 -14.62 -22.91 -12.33
CA ILE A 98 -15.66 -22.28 -11.52
C ILE A 98 -16.54 -21.37 -12.38
N ALA A 99 -15.93 -20.55 -13.23
CA ALA A 99 -16.65 -19.66 -14.14
C ALA A 99 -17.53 -20.44 -15.13
N GLN A 100 -17.02 -21.54 -15.70
CA GLN A 100 -17.78 -22.41 -16.60
C GLN A 100 -19.00 -23.05 -15.91
N ARG A 101 -18.89 -23.34 -14.61
CA ARG A 101 -20.00 -23.87 -13.80
C ARG A 101 -20.99 -22.80 -13.34
N GLY A 102 -20.77 -21.54 -13.68
CA GLY A 102 -21.61 -20.41 -13.29
C GLY A 102 -21.50 -20.04 -11.80
N PHE A 103 -20.49 -20.55 -11.09
CA PHE A 103 -20.28 -20.21 -9.69
C PHE A 103 -19.47 -18.92 -9.58
N PRO A 104 -19.80 -18.05 -8.60
CA PRO A 104 -19.03 -16.84 -8.37
C PRO A 104 -17.66 -17.19 -7.78
N LEU A 105 -16.60 -16.63 -8.38
CA LEU A 105 -15.26 -16.67 -7.83
C LEU A 105 -15.15 -15.59 -6.76
N THR A 106 -15.11 -15.98 -5.49
CA THR A 106 -14.96 -15.04 -4.37
C THR A 106 -13.49 -14.98 -3.91
N PRO A 107 -13.04 -13.85 -3.33
CA PRO A 107 -11.69 -13.75 -2.77
C PRO A 107 -11.41 -14.82 -1.70
N HIS A 108 -12.42 -15.24 -0.96
CA HIS A 108 -12.30 -16.29 0.04
C HIS A 108 -11.94 -17.64 -0.58
N ARG A 109 -12.64 -18.06 -1.64
CA ARG A 109 -12.36 -19.32 -2.34
C ARG A 109 -11.01 -19.34 -3.03
N LEU A 110 -10.59 -18.20 -3.57
CA LEU A 110 -9.24 -18.05 -4.13
C LEU A 110 -8.16 -18.19 -3.04
N ALA A 111 -8.41 -17.66 -1.84
CA ALA A 111 -7.49 -17.80 -0.72
C ALA A 111 -7.44 -19.24 -0.18
N GLU A 112 -8.58 -19.93 -0.10
CA GLU A 112 -8.60 -21.37 0.26
C GLU A 112 -7.74 -22.19 -0.69
N LEU A 113 -7.96 -22.04 -2.00
CA LEU A 113 -7.18 -22.74 -3.01
C LEU A 113 -5.70 -22.37 -2.99
N ALA A 114 -5.37 -21.09 -2.82
CA ALA A 114 -3.99 -20.64 -2.74
C ALA A 114 -3.25 -21.16 -1.49
N ASN A 115 -3.97 -21.60 -0.44
CA ASN A 115 -3.36 -22.24 0.73
C ASN A 115 -3.24 -23.77 0.59
N GLU A 116 -3.99 -24.37 -0.35
CA GLU A 116 -3.93 -25.81 -0.66
C GLU A 116 -2.86 -26.15 -1.70
N ILE A 117 -2.40 -25.14 -2.45
CA ILE A 117 -1.32 -25.19 -3.43
C ILE A 117 0.00 -24.87 -2.72
#